data_AF-A0A1R1BGQ2-F1
#
_entry.id   AF-A0A1R1BGQ2-F1
#
_cell.length_a   1.000
_cell.length_b   1.000
_cell.length_c   1.000
_cell.angle_alpha   90.00
_cell.angle_beta   90.00
_cell.angle_gamma   90.00
#
_symmetry.space_group_name_H-M   'P 1'
#
loop_
_entity.id
_entity.type
_entity.pdbx_description
1 polymer ?
#
loop_
_entity_poly.entity_id
_entity_poly.type
_entity_poly.pdbx_seq_one_letter_code
_entity_poly.pdbx_strand_id
1 'polypeptide(L)'
;MSKRRRSTTDARQPPKDNQMPQPKLPRGLTMDAFSNVLARLGAGTPNLLEGTEYPMTRLTQNYQLMNSLYRSHWIIRRVIDTIPEDMTRNWITITTQLPPEDIRRLDKLWRVRKVKSKILQGLKWGRLYGGAVGLIMIEGHQDILDQPLDFDMIMPSSFKGLMIMDRWSGVSPNLGRVDDIDDPDFWMSSENCIIR
;
A
#
# COMPACT_ATOMS: atom_id res chain seq x y z
N MET A 1 66.73 -84.08 24.61
CA MET A 1 66.01 -84.62 23.44
C MET A 1 64.53 -84.27 23.56
N SER A 2 64.16 -83.06 23.13
CA SER A 2 63.38 -82.73 21.92
C SER A 2 61.87 -83.00 22.02
N LYS A 3 61.16 -82.00 22.57
CA LYS A 3 59.70 -81.83 22.44
C LYS A 3 59.39 -81.49 20.99
N ARG A 4 58.73 -82.41 20.27
CA ARG A 4 58.33 -82.20 18.88
C ARG A 4 57.06 -81.34 18.83
N ARG A 5 57.23 -80.02 18.69
CA ARG A 5 56.17 -79.09 18.29
C ARG A 5 55.67 -79.47 16.88
N ARG A 6 54.36 -79.63 16.70
CA ARG A 6 53.72 -79.69 15.37
C ARG A 6 52.99 -78.37 15.12
N SER A 7 53.27 -77.84 13.93
CA SER A 7 52.89 -76.54 13.39
C SER A 7 51.45 -76.50 12.87
N THR A 8 50.83 -75.34 13.06
CA THR A 8 49.80 -74.65 12.25
C THR A 8 49.26 -75.37 11.01
N THR A 9 47.94 -75.52 10.92
CA THR A 9 47.24 -75.67 9.62
C THR A 9 45.81 -75.10 9.69
N ASP A 10 45.63 -74.04 8.90
CA ASP A 10 44.42 -73.50 8.25
C ASP A 10 43.08 -73.40 8.98
N ALA A 11 42.74 -72.16 9.32
CA ALA A 11 41.36 -71.72 9.47
C ALA A 11 40.63 -71.85 8.12
N ARG A 12 39.67 -72.77 8.04
CA ARG A 12 38.71 -72.87 6.93
C ARG A 12 37.96 -71.54 6.78
N GLN A 13 38.11 -70.88 5.63
CA GLN A 13 37.27 -69.76 5.24
C GLN A 13 35.83 -70.25 4.94
N PRO A 14 34.78 -69.53 5.34
CA PRO A 14 33.42 -69.89 5.00
C PRO A 14 33.15 -69.71 3.50
N PRO A 15 32.18 -70.45 2.92
CA PRO A 15 31.91 -70.46 1.49
C PRO A 15 31.40 -69.10 1.01
N LYS A 16 31.80 -68.71 -0.20
CA LYS A 16 31.34 -67.48 -0.87
C LYS A 16 29.91 -67.69 -1.35
N ASP A 17 28.96 -66.95 -0.78
CA ASP A 17 27.59 -66.88 -1.27
C ASP A 17 27.57 -66.40 -2.73
N ASN A 18 26.83 -67.14 -3.57
CA ASN A 18 26.49 -66.77 -4.94
C ASN A 18 25.66 -65.48 -4.93
N GLN A 19 26.30 -64.32 -5.09
CA GLN A 19 25.61 -63.05 -5.30
C GLN A 19 25.11 -62.96 -6.74
N MET A 20 23.79 -62.81 -6.92
CA MET A 20 23.18 -62.49 -8.22
C MET A 20 23.77 -61.19 -8.79
N PRO A 21 23.89 -61.05 -10.12
CA PRO A 21 24.44 -59.86 -10.74
C PRO A 21 23.58 -58.62 -10.42
N GLN A 22 24.20 -57.63 -9.79
CA GLN A 22 23.60 -56.32 -9.50
C GLN A 22 23.19 -55.61 -10.80
N PRO A 23 21.98 -55.00 -10.88
CA PRO A 23 21.55 -54.28 -12.07
C PRO A 23 22.47 -53.07 -12.30
N LYS A 24 23.11 -53.02 -13.47
CA LYS A 24 23.97 -51.90 -13.86
C LYS A 24 23.10 -50.68 -14.18
N LEU A 25 23.19 -49.66 -13.34
CA LEU A 25 22.48 -48.39 -13.51
C LEU A 25 22.93 -47.70 -14.83
N PRO A 26 22.02 -47.01 -15.53
CA PRO A 26 22.29 -46.42 -16.85
C PRO A 26 23.42 -45.37 -16.79
N ARG A 27 24.28 -45.36 -17.80
CA ARG A 27 25.36 -44.37 -17.94
C ARG A 27 24.77 -42.96 -18.05
N GLY A 28 25.05 -42.12 -17.05
CA GLY A 28 24.49 -40.77 -16.90
C GLY A 28 23.69 -40.58 -15.59
N LEU A 29 23.44 -41.65 -14.82
CA LEU A 29 22.86 -41.54 -13.49
C LEU A 29 23.91 -41.05 -12.50
N THR A 30 23.89 -39.75 -12.18
CA THR A 30 24.72 -39.18 -11.12
C THR A 30 24.20 -39.69 -9.78
N MET A 31 24.99 -40.55 -9.10
CA MET A 31 24.63 -41.14 -7.79
C MET A 31 25.13 -40.33 -6.59
N ASP A 32 25.92 -39.29 -6.85
CA ASP A 32 26.29 -38.32 -5.84
C ASP A 32 25.12 -37.35 -5.66
N ALA A 33 24.36 -37.54 -4.60
CA ALA A 33 23.48 -36.53 -4.06
C ALA A 33 24.08 -36.06 -2.74
N PHE A 34 24.44 -34.78 -2.67
CA PHE A 34 24.80 -34.15 -1.42
C PHE A 34 23.57 -34.11 -0.49
N SER A 35 23.64 -34.85 0.61
CA SER A 35 22.63 -34.84 1.68
C SER A 35 23.32 -34.74 3.03
N ASN A 36 23.03 -33.67 3.75
CA ASN A 36 23.44 -33.43 5.13
C ASN A 36 22.19 -33.24 5.98
N VAL A 37 21.70 -34.35 6.53
CA VAL A 37 20.48 -34.41 7.36
C VAL A 37 20.60 -33.58 8.63
N LEU A 38 21.80 -33.51 9.24
CA LEU A 38 22.06 -32.68 10.42
C LEU A 38 21.90 -31.19 10.13
N ALA A 39 22.34 -30.75 8.95
CA ALA A 39 22.17 -29.39 8.49
C ALA A 39 20.83 -29.15 7.76
N ARG A 40 20.01 -30.18 7.56
CA ARG A 40 18.78 -30.15 6.74
C ARG A 40 19.01 -29.60 5.33
N LEU A 41 20.14 -29.99 4.74
CA LEU A 41 20.53 -29.63 3.37
C LEU A 41 20.53 -30.88 2.49
N GLY A 42 19.84 -30.84 1.36
CA GLY A 42 19.77 -31.96 0.43
C GLY A 42 18.36 -32.22 -0.07
N ALA A 43 18.24 -33.10 -1.07
CA ALA A 43 16.94 -33.45 -1.65
C ALA A 43 16.03 -34.14 -0.61
N GLY A 44 14.83 -33.59 -0.40
CA GLY A 44 13.80 -34.17 0.47
C GLY A 44 13.92 -33.87 1.97
N THR A 45 14.86 -33.00 2.39
CA THR A 45 14.95 -32.53 3.78
C THR A 45 14.23 -31.19 3.95
N PRO A 46 13.30 -31.02 4.90
CA PRO A 46 12.59 -29.76 5.10
C PRO A 46 13.58 -28.69 5.58
N ASN A 47 13.89 -27.73 4.71
CA ASN A 47 14.80 -26.63 5.02
C ASN A 47 14.00 -25.46 5.63
N LEU A 48 14.59 -24.76 6.60
CA LEU A 48 13.97 -23.55 7.20
C LEU A 48 13.70 -22.46 6.15
N LEU A 49 14.49 -22.43 5.08
CA LEU A 49 14.30 -21.50 3.96
C LEU A 49 13.13 -21.89 3.03
N GLU A 50 12.69 -23.15 3.02
CA GLU A 50 11.53 -23.55 2.21
C GLU A 50 10.21 -23.00 2.78
N GLY A 51 10.18 -22.67 4.08
CA GLY A 51 9.02 -22.07 4.74
C GLY A 51 9.04 -20.54 4.80
N THR A 52 10.00 -19.86 4.16
CA THR A 52 10.01 -18.40 4.13
C THR A 52 9.04 -17.90 3.08
N GLU A 53 7.90 -17.38 3.53
CA GLU A 53 6.96 -16.66 2.68
C GLU A 53 7.20 -15.16 2.82
N TYR A 54 6.95 -14.39 1.75
CA TYR A 54 6.86 -12.94 1.84
C TYR A 54 5.47 -12.57 2.36
N PRO A 55 5.32 -12.11 3.62
CA PRO A 55 4.02 -11.69 4.10
C PRO A 55 3.60 -10.43 3.35
N MET A 56 2.39 -10.44 2.79
CA MET A 56 1.83 -9.24 2.15
C MET A 56 1.38 -8.25 3.22
N THR A 57 2.27 -7.38 3.67
CA THR A 57 1.94 -6.30 4.61
C THR A 57 1.55 -5.03 3.85
N ARG A 58 0.25 -4.78 3.73
CA ARG A 58 -0.26 -3.52 3.15
C ARG A 58 -0.20 -2.41 4.22
N LEU A 59 0.96 -1.77 4.38
CA LEU A 59 1.17 -0.72 5.40
C LEU A 59 0.17 0.44 5.29
N THR A 60 -0.20 0.82 4.06
CA THR A 60 -1.21 1.87 3.81
C THR A 60 -2.62 1.48 4.26
N GLN A 61 -2.89 0.19 4.49
CA GLN A 61 -4.14 -0.31 5.08
C GLN A 61 -4.18 -0.20 6.61
N ASN A 62 -3.09 0.18 7.27
CA ASN A 62 -3.08 0.36 8.72
C ASN A 62 -3.19 1.85 9.08
N TYR A 63 -4.42 2.33 9.24
CA TYR A 63 -4.71 3.74 9.55
C TYR A 63 -4.02 4.23 10.84
N GLN A 64 -4.10 3.44 11.90
CA GLN A 64 -3.51 3.75 13.22
C GLN A 64 -1.99 3.91 13.12
N LEU A 65 -1.33 2.99 12.42
CA LEU A 65 0.11 3.05 12.20
C LEU A 65 0.50 4.27 11.36
N MET A 66 -0.20 4.53 10.26
CA MET A 66 0.09 5.66 9.39
C MET A 66 -0.04 7.00 10.10
N ASN A 67 -1.09 7.17 10.90
CA ASN A 67 -1.28 8.38 11.71
C ASN A 67 -0.21 8.55 12.77
N SER A 68 0.14 7.45 13.46
CA SER A 68 1.20 7.47 14.47
C SER A 68 2.52 7.89 13.84
N LEU A 69 2.88 7.29 12.70
CA LEU A 69 4.10 7.60 11.94
C LEU A 69 4.14 9.04 11.43
N TYR A 70 3.04 9.54 10.87
CA TYR A 70 2.96 10.92 10.35
C TYR A 70 3.09 11.96 11.47
N ARG A 71 2.55 11.66 12.66
CA ARG A 71 2.58 12.58 13.81
C ARG A 71 3.88 12.52 14.60
N SER A 72 4.50 11.35 14.73
CA SER A 72 5.69 11.15 15.58
C SER A 72 7.01 11.29 14.83
N HIS A 73 7.08 10.87 13.56
CA HIS A 73 8.34 10.83 12.82
C HIS A 73 8.47 12.00 11.83
N TRP A 74 9.43 12.88 12.10
CA TRP A 74 9.72 14.03 11.25
C TRP A 74 10.11 13.64 9.81
N ILE A 75 10.81 12.52 9.63
CA ILE A 75 11.26 12.06 8.30
C ILE A 75 10.07 11.67 7.42
N ILE A 76 9.10 10.97 8.00
CA ILE A 76 7.88 10.53 7.30
C ILE A 76 7.06 11.75 6.92
N ARG A 77 6.89 12.69 7.86
CA ARG A 77 6.26 13.97 7.58
C ARG A 77 6.96 14.71 6.45
N ARG A 78 8.29 14.77 6.44
CA ARG A 78 9.05 15.44 5.38
C ARG A 78 8.87 14.77 4.02
N VAL A 79 8.95 13.44 3.94
CA VAL A 79 8.76 12.67 2.68
C VAL A 79 7.35 12.86 2.10
N ILE A 80 6.34 13.02 2.95
CA ILE A 80 4.96 13.25 2.53
C ILE A 80 4.74 14.71 2.13
N ASP A 81 5.24 15.65 2.94
CA ASP A 81 4.93 17.07 2.82
C ASP A 81 5.73 17.78 1.71
N THR A 82 6.98 17.37 1.43
CA THR A 82 7.88 18.08 0.49
C THR A 82 7.30 18.21 -0.91
N ILE A 83 6.74 17.13 -1.45
CA ILE A 83 6.23 17.11 -2.83
C ILE A 83 4.99 17.99 -2.98
N PRO A 84 3.92 17.82 -2.18
CA PRO A 84 2.75 18.70 -2.22
C PRO A 84 3.08 20.17 -1.94
N GLU A 85 3.98 20.44 -0.98
CA GLU A 85 4.39 21.80 -0.66
C GLU A 85 5.14 22.45 -1.81
N ASP A 86 6.02 21.72 -2.49
CA ASP A 86 6.74 22.24 -3.66
C ASP A 86 5.81 22.44 -4.87
N MET A 87 4.91 21.47 -5.13
CA MET A 87 3.91 21.56 -6.20
C MET A 87 3.01 22.79 -6.05
N THR A 88 2.57 23.09 -4.83
CA THR A 88 1.65 24.20 -4.57
C THR A 88 2.38 25.50 -4.23
N ARG A 89 3.71 25.50 -4.10
CA ARG A 89 4.51 26.68 -3.75
C ARG A 89 4.22 27.83 -4.71
N ASN A 90 4.41 27.58 -5.99
CA ASN A 90 4.00 28.46 -7.07
C ASN A 90 2.56 28.10 -7.44
N TRP A 91 1.63 29.03 -7.21
CA TRP A 91 0.23 28.78 -7.56
C TRP A 91 0.01 28.84 -9.07
N ILE A 92 -1.18 28.49 -9.52
CA ILE A 92 -1.54 28.51 -10.94
C ILE A 92 -1.73 29.94 -11.44
N THR A 93 -1.28 30.17 -12.68
CA THR A 93 -1.52 31.42 -13.41
C THR A 93 -2.48 31.12 -14.56
N ILE A 94 -3.61 31.83 -14.60
CA ILE A 94 -4.61 31.63 -15.66
C ILE A 94 -4.23 32.50 -16.86
N THR A 95 -3.92 31.85 -18.00
CA THR A 95 -3.68 32.53 -19.27
C THR A 95 -4.95 32.47 -20.13
N THR A 96 -5.82 33.46 -19.96
CA THR A 96 -7.10 33.56 -20.69
C THR A 96 -7.32 34.97 -21.24
N GLN A 97 -8.12 35.10 -22.29
CA GLN A 97 -8.54 36.39 -22.88
C GLN A 97 -9.65 37.08 -22.06
N LEU A 98 -9.93 36.59 -20.84
CA LEU A 98 -10.90 37.18 -19.93
C LEU A 98 -10.48 38.60 -19.52
N PRO A 99 -11.45 39.48 -19.22
CA PRO A 99 -11.12 40.81 -18.71
C PRO A 99 -10.38 40.68 -17.37
N PRO A 100 -9.43 41.58 -17.06
CA PRO A 100 -8.65 41.52 -15.83
C PRO A 100 -9.49 41.53 -14.54
N GLU A 101 -10.71 42.07 -14.60
CA GLU A 101 -11.62 42.12 -13.45
C GLU A 101 -12.11 40.72 -13.03
N ASP A 102 -12.41 39.86 -14.00
CA ASP A 102 -12.92 38.52 -13.70
C ASP A 102 -11.82 37.61 -13.16
N ILE A 103 -10.58 37.80 -13.63
CA ILE A 103 -9.40 37.13 -13.07
C ILE A 103 -9.21 37.54 -11.60
N ARG A 104 -9.33 38.83 -11.27
CA ARG A 104 -9.25 39.32 -9.89
C ARG A 104 -10.37 38.75 -9.01
N ARG A 105 -11.59 38.61 -9.53
CA ARG A 105 -12.70 37.96 -8.81
C ARG A 105 -12.40 36.50 -8.51
N LEU A 106 -11.87 35.76 -9.48
CA LEU A 106 -11.51 34.36 -9.31
C LEU A 106 -10.38 34.18 -8.28
N ASP A 107 -9.34 35.01 -8.34
CA ASP A 107 -8.26 35.01 -7.34
C ASP A 107 -8.79 35.31 -5.93
N LYS A 108 -9.73 36.26 -5.82
CA LYS A 108 -10.42 36.55 -4.55
C LYS A 108 -11.20 35.33 -4.06
N LEU A 109 -11.95 34.66 -4.92
CA LEU A 109 -12.71 33.43 -4.59
C LEU A 109 -11.78 32.31 -4.09
N TRP A 110 -10.66 32.06 -4.77
CA TRP A 110 -9.68 31.05 -4.35
C TRP A 110 -9.08 31.33 -2.98
N ARG A 111 -8.81 32.61 -2.67
CA ARG A 111 -8.30 33.03 -1.37
C ARG A 111 -9.35 32.89 -0.27
N VAL A 112 -10.58 33.35 -0.51
CA VAL A 112 -11.68 33.28 0.47
C VAL A 112 -12.03 31.83 0.78
N ARG A 113 -12.16 30.97 -0.24
CA ARG A 113 -12.48 29.54 -0.09
C ARG A 113 -11.26 28.66 0.25
N LYS A 114 -10.07 29.24 0.42
CA LYS A 114 -8.81 28.55 0.75
C LYS A 114 -8.51 27.34 -0.16
N VAL A 115 -8.82 27.45 -1.45
CA VAL A 115 -8.72 26.35 -2.43
C VAL A 115 -7.31 25.74 -2.45
N LYS A 116 -6.27 26.60 -2.41
CA LYS A 116 -4.87 26.18 -2.31
C LYS A 116 -4.58 25.30 -1.11
N SER A 117 -5.08 25.68 0.06
CA SER A 117 -4.88 24.90 1.30
C SER A 117 -5.61 23.56 1.25
N LYS A 118 -6.81 23.52 0.67
CA LYS A 118 -7.59 22.29 0.50
C LYS A 118 -6.90 21.34 -0.48
N ILE A 119 -6.44 21.83 -1.63
CA ILE A 119 -5.70 21.01 -2.59
C ILE A 119 -4.40 20.46 -1.98
N LEU A 120 -3.64 21.30 -1.25
CA LEU A 120 -2.46 20.85 -0.51
C LEU A 120 -2.80 19.70 0.46
N GLN A 121 -3.87 19.84 1.23
CA GLN A 121 -4.34 18.83 2.17
C GLN A 121 -4.72 17.52 1.47
N GLY A 122 -5.45 17.60 0.34
CA GLY A 122 -5.79 16.44 -0.48
C GLY A 122 -4.57 15.73 -1.04
N LEU A 123 -3.57 16.47 -1.51
CA LEU A 123 -2.31 15.89 -1.98
C LEU A 123 -1.51 15.21 -0.85
N LYS A 124 -1.46 15.82 0.34
CA LYS A 124 -0.81 15.22 1.52
C LYS A 124 -1.51 13.93 1.94
N TRP A 125 -2.84 13.93 2.03
CA TRP A 125 -3.63 12.76 2.39
C TRP A 125 -3.57 11.67 1.31
N GLY A 126 -3.55 12.05 0.04
CA GLY A 126 -3.34 11.13 -1.08
C GLY A 126 -2.02 10.36 -0.96
N ARG A 127 -0.95 11.03 -0.54
CA ARG A 127 0.36 10.40 -0.29
C ARG A 127 0.39 9.59 1.00
N LEU A 128 -0.28 10.05 2.06
CA LEU A 128 -0.29 9.38 3.36
C LEU A 128 -1.11 8.08 3.34
N TYR A 129 -2.33 8.13 2.80
CA TYR A 129 -3.28 7.02 2.83
C TYR A 129 -3.36 6.24 1.52
N GLY A 130 -2.66 6.71 0.48
CA GLY A 130 -2.67 6.13 -0.87
C GLY A 130 -3.93 6.49 -1.68
N GLY A 131 -4.62 7.57 -1.31
CA GLY A 131 -5.79 8.09 -1.99
C GLY A 131 -6.51 9.16 -1.16
N ALA A 132 -7.03 10.17 -1.85
CA ALA A 132 -7.89 11.21 -1.29
C ALA A 132 -8.91 11.65 -2.37
N VAL A 133 -10.09 12.07 -1.93
CA VAL A 133 -11.16 12.55 -2.80
C VAL A 133 -11.42 14.02 -2.49
N GLY A 134 -11.55 14.83 -3.53
CA GLY A 134 -11.94 16.23 -3.42
C GLY A 134 -13.34 16.43 -4.00
N LEU A 135 -14.33 16.68 -3.13
CA LEU A 135 -15.68 17.05 -3.52
C LEU A 135 -15.73 18.55 -3.77
N ILE A 136 -16.11 18.92 -4.99
CA ILE A 136 -16.39 20.31 -5.37
C ILE A 136 -17.81 20.63 -4.90
N MET A 137 -17.92 21.61 -3.99
CA MET A 137 -19.20 21.99 -3.41
C MET A 137 -19.80 23.16 -4.18
N ILE A 138 -20.94 22.91 -4.81
CA ILE A 138 -21.73 23.89 -5.56
C ILE A 138 -23.11 23.93 -4.93
N GLU A 139 -23.57 25.14 -4.62
CA GLU A 139 -24.91 25.39 -4.12
C GLU A 139 -25.97 24.94 -5.14
N GLY A 140 -26.99 24.23 -4.66
CA GLY A 140 -28.05 23.67 -5.51
C GLY A 140 -27.74 22.34 -6.20
N HIS A 141 -26.50 21.85 -6.14
CA HIS A 141 -26.08 20.57 -6.75
C HIS A 141 -25.75 19.49 -5.71
N GLN A 142 -26.23 19.65 -4.48
CA GLN A 142 -25.95 18.73 -3.36
C GLN A 142 -26.57 17.34 -3.58
N ASP A 143 -27.77 17.31 -4.14
CA ASP A 143 -28.57 16.09 -4.31
C ASP A 143 -28.35 15.43 -5.70
N ILE A 144 -27.49 15.99 -6.56
CA ILE A 144 -27.30 15.58 -7.97
C ILE A 144 -25.81 15.35 -8.26
N LEU A 145 -25.27 14.26 -7.74
CA LEU A 145 -23.84 13.91 -7.86
C LEU A 145 -23.57 12.74 -8.81
N ASP A 146 -24.62 12.01 -9.17
CA ASP A 146 -24.61 10.91 -10.12
C ASP A 146 -24.62 11.39 -11.59
N GLN A 147 -25.08 12.62 -11.82
CA GLN A 147 -25.18 13.23 -13.15
C GLN A 147 -24.00 14.17 -13.44
N PRO A 148 -23.65 14.36 -14.72
CA PRO A 148 -22.64 15.35 -15.10
C PRO A 148 -23.10 16.75 -14.69
N LEU A 149 -22.13 17.61 -14.34
CA LEU A 149 -22.39 18.99 -13.94
C LEU A 149 -23.04 19.77 -15.08
N ASP A 150 -24.24 20.28 -14.85
CA ASP A 150 -24.95 21.16 -15.79
C ASP A 150 -24.53 22.62 -15.55
N PHE A 151 -23.87 23.22 -16.55
CA PHE A 151 -23.37 24.59 -16.45
C PHE A 151 -24.49 25.64 -16.44
N ASP A 152 -25.65 25.33 -17.01
CA ASP A 152 -26.76 26.30 -17.12
C ASP A 152 -27.46 26.51 -15.76
N MET A 153 -27.35 25.55 -14.86
CA MET A 153 -27.90 25.63 -13.49
C MET A 153 -26.97 26.33 -12.50
N ILE A 154 -25.75 26.68 -12.90
CA ILE A 154 -24.74 27.25 -12.01
C ILE A 154 -24.96 28.77 -11.87
N MET A 155 -25.49 29.18 -10.72
CA MET A 155 -25.62 30.60 -10.40
C MET A 155 -24.25 31.24 -10.10
N PRO A 156 -24.08 32.54 -10.37
CA PRO A 156 -22.91 33.29 -9.90
C PRO A 156 -22.77 33.17 -8.39
N SER A 157 -21.54 32.94 -7.90
CA SER A 157 -21.24 32.75 -6.46
C SER A 157 -21.77 31.46 -5.81
N SER A 158 -22.28 30.51 -6.59
CA SER A 158 -22.70 29.19 -6.09
C SER A 158 -21.53 28.30 -5.61
N PHE A 159 -20.29 28.61 -6.00
CA PHE A 159 -19.12 27.84 -5.55
C PHE A 159 -18.83 28.07 -4.06
N LYS A 160 -19.05 27.02 -3.26
CA LYS A 160 -18.85 27.05 -1.79
C LYS A 160 -17.47 26.57 -1.37
N GLY A 161 -16.78 25.78 -2.19
CA GLY A 161 -15.38 25.40 -1.94
C GLY A 161 -15.07 23.95 -2.29
N LEU A 162 -14.00 23.43 -1.67
CA LEU A 162 -13.55 22.06 -1.85
C LEU A 162 -13.54 21.35 -0.49
N MET A 163 -14.25 20.22 -0.41
CA MET A 163 -14.20 19.31 0.72
C MET A 163 -13.24 18.16 0.37
N ILE A 164 -12.23 17.97 1.22
CA ILE A 164 -11.26 16.89 1.04
C ILE A 164 -11.63 15.78 2.01
N MET A 165 -11.66 14.56 1.51
CA MET A 165 -11.88 13.34 2.28
C MET A 165 -10.72 12.40 2.03
N ASP A 166 -10.26 11.69 3.07
CA ASP A 166 -9.31 10.60 2.90
C ASP A 166 -10.06 9.28 2.63
N ARG A 167 -9.31 8.20 2.36
CA ARG A 167 -9.87 6.86 2.13
C ARG A 167 -10.62 6.29 3.35
N TRP A 168 -10.30 6.75 4.56
CA TRP A 168 -10.70 6.14 5.83
C TRP A 168 -11.87 6.85 6.50
N SER A 169 -11.89 8.18 6.41
CA SER A 169 -12.96 9.09 6.76
C SER A 169 -14.06 9.07 5.70
N GLY A 170 -14.30 7.90 5.08
CA GLY A 170 -15.21 7.75 3.96
C GLY A 170 -16.60 8.29 4.28
N VAL A 171 -17.33 8.68 3.23
CA VAL A 171 -18.74 9.09 3.27
C VAL A 171 -19.54 7.95 3.89
N SER A 172 -19.85 8.03 5.18
CA SER A 172 -20.80 7.10 5.81
C SER A 172 -22.19 7.69 5.62
N PRO A 173 -23.15 6.95 5.04
CA PRO A 173 -24.53 7.39 4.99
C PRO A 173 -25.08 7.35 6.43
N ASN A 174 -25.03 8.49 7.12
CA ASN A 174 -25.76 8.69 8.36
C ASN A 174 -27.20 9.16 8.05
N LEU A 175 -28.10 9.22 9.04
CA LEU A 175 -29.50 9.68 8.85
C LEU A 175 -29.69 11.18 9.11
N GLY A 176 -28.68 11.88 9.66
CA GLY A 176 -28.75 13.32 9.94
C GLY A 176 -28.32 14.14 8.73
N ARG A 177 -29.29 14.72 8.01
CA ARG A 177 -29.09 15.62 6.87
C ARG A 177 -28.76 17.03 7.36
N VAL A 178 -27.59 17.57 6.99
CA VAL A 178 -27.29 19.00 7.09
C VAL A 178 -27.48 19.58 5.70
N ASP A 179 -28.57 20.31 5.50
CA ASP A 179 -28.99 20.86 4.21
C ASP A 179 -28.21 22.10 3.79
N ASP A 180 -27.68 22.84 4.76
CA ASP A 180 -27.02 24.13 4.50
C ASP A 180 -25.49 23.98 4.51
N ILE A 181 -24.88 24.28 3.35
CA ILE A 181 -23.41 24.26 3.19
C ILE A 181 -22.76 25.44 3.92
N ASP A 182 -23.49 26.54 4.13
CA ASP A 182 -22.98 27.71 4.83
C ASP A 182 -23.04 27.55 6.37
N ASP A 183 -23.63 26.46 6.86
CA ASP A 183 -23.69 26.15 8.29
C ASP A 183 -22.27 25.88 8.85
N PRO A 184 -21.89 26.51 9.97
CA PRO A 184 -20.70 26.14 10.70
C PRO A 184 -20.58 24.63 11.03
N ASP A 185 -21.67 23.92 11.24
CA ASP A 185 -21.59 22.52 11.63
C ASP A 185 -21.36 21.57 10.44
N PHE A 186 -21.53 22.06 9.20
CA PHE A 186 -21.24 21.32 7.97
C PHE A 186 -19.75 20.90 7.90
N TRP A 187 -18.84 21.73 8.42
CA TRP A 187 -17.40 21.45 8.37
C TRP A 187 -16.84 20.71 9.61
N MET A 188 -17.62 20.55 10.69
CA MET A 188 -17.22 19.76 11.85
C MET A 188 -17.52 18.28 11.71
N SER A 189 -18.46 17.92 10.85
CA SER A 189 -19.01 16.57 10.77
C SER A 189 -18.41 15.76 9.61
N SER A 190 -17.14 15.36 9.74
CA SER A 190 -16.59 14.27 8.90
C SER A 190 -17.39 12.96 9.05
N GLU A 191 -18.23 12.85 10.07
CA GLU A 191 -19.08 11.67 10.35
C GLU A 191 -20.52 11.80 9.80
N ASN A 192 -21.00 13.00 9.41
CA ASN A 192 -22.39 13.21 8.95
C ASN A 192 -22.51 13.87 7.57
N CYS A 193 -21.41 14.02 6.81
CA CYS A 193 -21.52 14.47 5.43
C CYS A 193 -22.07 13.34 4.56
N ILE A 194 -23.40 13.28 4.45
CA ILE A 194 -24.14 12.35 3.59
C ILE A 194 -24.08 12.92 2.18
N ILE A 195 -23.37 12.21 1.31
CA ILE A 195 -23.28 12.51 -0.10
C ILE A 195 -23.90 11.27 -0.77
N ARG A 196 -25.07 11.44 -1.37
CA ARG A 196 -25.80 10.33 -2.00
C ARG A 196 -25.24 10.02 -3.38
#